data_AF-A0AAW1CY06-F1
#
_entry.id   AF-A0AAW1CY06-F1
#
_cell.length_a   1.000
_cell.length_b   1.000
_cell.length_c   1.000
_cell.angle_alpha   90.00
_cell.angle_beta   90.00
_cell.angle_gamma   90.00
#
_symmetry.space_group_name_H-M   'P 1'
#
loop_
_entity.id
_entity.type
_entity.pdbx_description
1 polymer ?
#
loop_
_entity_poly.entity_id
_entity_poly.type
_entity_poly.pdbx_seq_one_letter_code
_entity_poly.pdbx_strand_id
1 'polypeptide(L)' 'MNSRPHFQSYVNNSLAIREEIRRFESVHPSIYAIYDLIELIPDAIISQQIRDHVVCIEGKIYSMFSHP' A
#
# COMPACT_ATOMS: atom_id res chain seq x y z
N MET A 1 34.45 -24.34 0.84
CA MET A 1 33.31 -23.86 0.02
C MET A 1 32.14 -23.59 0.94
N ASN A 2 31.91 -22.33 1.35
CA ASN A 2 30.79 -21.99 2.22
C ASN A 2 29.77 -21.17 1.44
N SER A 3 28.88 -21.86 0.71
CA SER A 3 27.81 -21.25 -0.10
C SER A 3 26.58 -20.81 0.73
N ARG A 4 26.63 -21.00 2.06
CA ARG A 4 25.53 -20.71 3.00
C ARG A 4 25.06 -19.24 3.06
N PRO A 5 25.90 -18.20 2.95
CA PRO A 5 25.39 -16.82 3.05
C PRO A 5 24.54 -16.42 1.84
N HIS A 6 24.78 -17.02 0.66
CA HIS A 6 24.06 -16.68 -0.56
C HIS A 6 22.63 -17.25 -0.55
N PHE A 7 22.45 -18.48 -0.06
CA PHE A 7 21.14 -19.11 0.06
C PHE A 7 20.26 -18.39 1.08
N GLN A 8 20.86 -17.97 2.21
CA GLN A 8 20.15 -17.24 3.27
C GLN A 8 19.72 -15.84 2.81
N SER A 9 20.52 -15.17 1.97
CA SER A 9 20.13 -13.90 1.33
C SER A 9 18.97 -14.06 0.35
N TYR A 10 18.95 -15.15 -0.44
CA TYR A 10 17.85 -15.42 -1.38
C TYR A 10 16.52 -15.68 -0.65
N VAL A 11 16.54 -16.45 0.44
CA VAL A 11 15.36 -16.69 1.28
C VAL A 11 14.86 -15.39 1.92
N ASN A 12 15.75 -14.56 2.47
CA ASN A 12 15.39 -13.25 3.02
C ASN A 12 14.77 -12.32 1.98
N ASN A 13 15.32 -12.28 0.75
CA ASN A 13 14.73 -11.52 -0.36
C ASN A 13 13.34 -12.03 -0.71
N SER A 14 13.14 -13.35 -0.81
CA SER A 14 11.83 -13.92 -1.09
C SER A 14 10.79 -13.61 0.00
N LEU A 15 11.21 -13.51 1.27
CA LEU A 15 10.34 -13.15 2.39
C LEU A 15 10.00 -11.66 2.38
N ALA A 16 10.99 -10.78 2.19
CA ALA A 16 10.78 -9.34 2.10
C ALA A 16 9.81 -8.97 0.96
N ILE A 17 9.95 -9.60 -0.21
CA ILE A 17 9.04 -9.41 -1.34
C ILE A 17 7.61 -9.84 -0.97
N ARG A 18 7.45 -10.99 -0.30
CA ARG A 18 6.12 -11.51 0.08
C ARG A 18 5.44 -10.63 1.13
N GLU A 19 6.18 -10.08 2.08
CA GLU A 19 5.64 -9.15 3.07
C GLU A 19 5.23 -7.82 2.42
N GLU A 20 6.02 -7.32 1.47
CA GLU A 20 5.63 -6.11 0.73
C GLU A 20 4.38 -6.34 -0.11
N ILE A 21 4.25 -7.50 -0.78
CA ILE A 21 3.03 -7.87 -1.51
C ILE A 21 1.81 -7.89 -0.58
N ARG A 22 1.89 -8.55 0.58
CA ARG A 22 0.76 -8.60 1.54
C ARG A 22 0.37 -7.21 2.03
N ARG A 23 1.35 -6.34 2.21
CA ARG A 23 1.15 -4.96 2.64
C ARG A 23 0.40 -4.16 1.58
N PHE A 24 0.81 -4.24 0.32
CA PHE A 24 0.07 -3.65 -0.80
C PHE A 24 -1.34 -4.23 -0.91
N GLU A 25 -1.48 -5.56 -0.88
CA GLU A 25 -2.78 -6.25 -0.95
C GLU A 25 -3.72 -5.88 0.21
N SER A 26 -3.20 -5.56 1.39
CA SER A 26 -4.04 -5.17 2.54
C SER A 26 -4.65 -3.77 2.42
N VAL A 27 -4.02 -2.87 1.69
CA VAL A 27 -4.47 -1.47 1.52
C VAL A 27 -5.46 -1.35 0.36
N HIS A 28 -5.29 -2.17 -0.69
CA HIS A 28 -6.07 -2.11 -1.92
C HIS A 28 -7.60 -2.24 -1.73
N PRO A 29 -8.15 -3.16 -0.89
CA PRO A 29 -9.60 -3.34 -0.77
C PRO A 29 -10.32 -2.11 -0.21
N SER A 30 -9.70 -1.41 0.74
CA SER A 30 -10.35 -0.28 1.42
C SER A 30 -10.17 1.03 0.66
N ILE A 31 -9.00 1.25 0.04
CA ILE A 31 -8.73 2.46 -0.75
C ILE A 31 -9.60 2.50 -2.00
N TYR A 32 -9.72 1.39 -2.74
CA TYR A 32 -10.56 1.34 -3.95
C TYR A 32 -12.04 1.44 -3.62
N ALA A 33 -12.51 0.77 -2.56
CA ALA A 33 -13.89 0.91 -2.10
C ALA A 33 -14.23 2.37 -1.75
N ILE A 34 -13.29 3.12 -1.16
CA ILE A 34 -13.50 4.56 -0.88
C ILE A 34 -13.58 5.37 -2.18
N TYR A 35 -12.75 5.09 -3.19
CA TYR A 35 -12.85 5.77 -4.48
C TYR A 35 -14.18 5.47 -5.20
N ASP A 36 -14.66 4.23 -5.16
CA ASP A 36 -15.98 3.86 -5.68
C ASP A 36 -17.10 4.62 -4.96
N LEU A 37 -17.01 4.77 -3.63
CA LEU A 37 -17.97 5.54 -2.84
C LEU A 37 -17.92 7.05 -3.15
N ILE A 38 -16.74 7.61 -3.41
CA ILE A 38 -16.57 9.02 -3.79
C ILE A 38 -17.23 9.32 -5.14
N GLU A 39 -17.20 8.37 -6.09
CA GLU A 39 -17.85 8.50 -7.40
C GLU A 39 -19.37 8.57 -7.32
N LEU A 40 -19.98 8.08 -6.22
CA LEU A 40 -21.42 8.18 -5.98
C LEU A 40 -21.85 9.56 -5.45
N ILE A 41 -20.91 10.44 -5.09
CA ILE A 41 -21.21 11.78 -4.57
C ILE A 41 -21.46 12.74 -5.73
N PRO A 42 -22.67 13.33 -5.85
CA PRO A 42 -23.00 14.22 -6.96
C PRO A 42 -22.36 15.62 -6.86
N ASP A 43 -22.01 16.04 -5.64
CA ASP A 43 -21.33 17.32 -5.41
C ASP A 43 -19.83 17.18 -5.70
N ALA A 44 -19.39 17.82 -6.79
CA ALA A 44 -18.00 17.77 -7.24
C ALA A 44 -17.01 18.40 -6.26
N ILE A 45 -17.43 19.41 -5.48
CA ILE A 45 -16.55 20.08 -4.52
C ILE A 45 -16.30 19.15 -3.34
N ILE A 46 -17.38 18.55 -2.81
CA ILE A 46 -17.28 17.60 -1.69
C ILE A 46 -16.52 16.34 -2.12
N SER A 47 -16.84 15.79 -3.30
CA SER A 47 -16.14 14.63 -3.88
C SER A 47 -14.63 14.89 -3.99
N GLN A 48 -14.24 16.07 -4.47
CA GLN A 48 -12.83 16.45 -4.59
C GLN A 48 -12.16 16.63 -3.21
N GLN A 49 -12.81 17.29 -2.25
CA GLN A 49 -12.26 17.44 -0.90
C GLN A 49 -12.00 16.09 -0.24
N ILE A 50 -12.94 15.15 -0.34
CA ILE A 50 -12.79 13.80 0.21
C ILE A 50 -11.65 13.06 -0.51
N ARG A 51 -11.53 13.19 -1.83
CA ARG A 51 -10.41 12.64 -2.60
C ARG A 51 -9.06 13.15 -2.09
N ASP A 52 -8.93 14.44 -1.84
CA ASP A 52 -7.69 15.04 -1.32
C ASP A 52 -7.34 14.51 0.09
N HIS A 53 -8.35 14.32 0.95
CA HIS A 53 -8.16 13.71 2.26
C HIS A 53 -7.68 12.26 2.16
N VAL A 54 -8.26 11.48 1.25
CA VAL A 54 -7.89 10.07 1.02
C VAL A 54 -6.45 9.96 0.52
N VAL A 55 -6.04 10.78 -0.45
CA VAL A 55 -4.64 10.85 -0.92
C VAL A 55 -3.67 11.20 0.22
N CYS A 56 -4.06 12.13 1.09
CA CYS A 56 -3.25 12.51 2.26
C CYS A 56 -3.10 11.37 3.28
N ILE A 57 -4.08 10.47 3.37
CA ILE A 57 -4.03 9.27 4.22
C ILE A 57 -3.21 8.17 3.54
N GLU A 58 -3.44 7.94 2.25
CA GLU A 58 -2.70 6.98 1.42
C GLU A 58 -1.19 7.27 1.47
N GLY A 59 -0.79 8.54 1.32
CA GLY A 59 0.60 8.98 1.45
C GLY A 59 1.22 8.71 2.83
N LYS A 60 0.42 8.78 3.91
CA LYS A 60 0.88 8.41 5.26
C LYS A 60 1.02 6.90 5.42
N ILE A 61 0.12 6.12 4.84
CA ILE A 61 0.18 4.66 4.82
C ILE A 61 1.43 4.21 4.06
N TYR A 62 1.67 4.75 2.86
CA TYR A 62 2.91 4.50 2.12
C TYR A 62 4.15 4.95 2.90
N SER A 63 4.11 6.08 3.61
CA SER A 63 5.25 6.53 4.42
C SER A 63 5.52 5.64 5.62
N MET A 64 4.47 5.22 6.33
CA MET A 64 4.55 4.26 7.43
C MET A 64 5.07 2.91 6.94
N PHE A 65 4.78 2.58 5.69
CA PHE A 65 5.16 1.33 5.10
C PHE A 65 6.56 1.35 4.44
N SER A 66 6.96 2.43 3.78
CA SER A 66 8.27 2.55 3.13
C SER A 66 9.49 2.61 4.07
N HIS A 67 9.34 2.43 5.38
CA HIS A 67 10.49 2.30 6.30
C HIS A 67 10.79 0.81 6.58
N PRO A 68 12.02 0.33 6.30
CA PRO A 68 12.46 -1.05 6.52
C PRO A 68 12.64 -1.43 7.99
#